data_AF-A0A8S9C123-F1
#
_entry.id   AF-A0A8S9C123-F1
#
_cell.length_a   1.000
_cell.length_b   1.000
_cell.length_c   1.000
_cell.angle_alpha   90.00
_cell.angle_beta   90.00
_cell.angle_gamma   90.00
#
_symmetry.space_group_name_H-M   'P 1'
#
loop_
_entity.id
_entity.type
_entity.pdbx_description
1 polymer ?
#
loop_
_entity_poly.entity_id
_entity_poly.type
_entity_poly.pdbx_seq_one_letter_code
_entity_poly.pdbx_strand_id
1 'polypeptide(L)'
;MATSSLGSNQLALHLADRALTPILSSCRQPSSSPAQTQDQAQALSSLTITAINAFESASRLGLGIPERIMVETQSSGPVILHSYLNPLSIQRPRSRRTQSRGTGDGIAEQTRAELRSLSGVIDSGHVEDEGQSHEVLMNGVLDNVDDGVEDARNDSIRQPPLLIASVVAPSAAVSGEARRAAARLERTGRDFQREWIREQESRHLNDVADEGDG
;
A
#
# COMPACT_ATOMS: atom_id res chain seq x y z
N MET A 1 5.47 -7.34 -40.51
CA MET A 1 5.60 -7.97 -39.18
C MET A 1 4.75 -7.17 -38.21
N ALA A 2 3.57 -7.69 -37.85
CA ALA A 2 2.62 -7.00 -36.98
C ALA A 2 2.95 -7.34 -35.52
N THR A 3 3.36 -6.34 -34.73
CA THR A 3 3.41 -6.44 -33.28
C THR A 3 1.98 -6.28 -32.75
N SER A 4 1.28 -7.39 -32.56
CA SER A 4 -0.03 -7.41 -31.94
C SER A 4 0.09 -7.00 -30.47
N SER A 5 -0.47 -5.83 -30.14
CA SER A 5 -0.74 -5.34 -28.80
C SER A 5 -1.75 -6.27 -28.09
N LEU A 6 -1.26 -7.37 -27.50
CA LEU A 6 -2.09 -8.39 -26.82
C LEU A 6 -2.20 -8.20 -25.29
N GLY A 7 -1.54 -7.22 -24.69
CA GLY A 7 -1.44 -7.13 -23.21
C GLY A 7 -2.63 -6.49 -22.48
N SER A 8 -3.26 -5.46 -23.03
CA SER A 8 -4.15 -4.61 -22.21
C SER A 8 -5.59 -5.09 -22.03
N ASN A 9 -6.04 -6.11 -22.77
CA ASN A 9 -7.47 -6.43 -22.89
C ASN A 9 -7.96 -7.56 -21.98
N GLN A 10 -7.10 -8.15 -21.16
CA GLN A 10 -7.47 -9.30 -20.32
C GLN A 10 -7.60 -8.99 -18.83
N LEU A 11 -7.28 -7.77 -18.40
CA LEU A 11 -7.34 -7.38 -16.99
C LEU A 11 -8.62 -6.60 -16.70
N ALA A 12 -9.28 -6.92 -15.58
CA ALA A 12 -10.31 -6.04 -15.02
C ALA A 12 -9.67 -5.09 -14.01
N LEU A 13 -9.90 -3.79 -14.18
CA LEU A 13 -9.34 -2.71 -13.38
C LEU A 13 -10.48 -1.94 -12.71
N HIS A 14 -10.34 -1.68 -11.41
CA HIS A 14 -11.32 -0.92 -10.67
C HIS A 14 -10.62 -0.07 -9.61
N LEU A 15 -10.93 1.22 -9.53
CA LEU A 15 -10.46 2.14 -8.51
C LEU A 15 -11.70 2.81 -7.92
N ALA A 16 -11.95 2.61 -6.64
CA ALA A 16 -13.11 3.15 -5.94
C ALA A 16 -12.75 3.56 -4.50
N ASP A 17 -13.59 4.36 -3.89
CA ASP A 17 -13.51 4.68 -2.46
C ASP A 17 -14.24 3.62 -1.59
N ARG A 18 -14.27 3.84 -0.27
CA ARG A 18 -14.99 2.99 0.69
C ARG A 18 -16.52 3.03 0.53
N ALA A 19 -17.07 4.09 -0.08
CA ALA A 19 -18.49 4.22 -0.38
C ALA A 19 -18.88 3.53 -1.69
N LEU A 20 -17.93 2.81 -2.34
CA LEU A 20 -18.09 2.16 -3.63
C LEU A 20 -18.34 3.13 -4.78
N THR A 21 -17.92 4.40 -4.64
CA THR A 21 -17.94 5.38 -5.71
C THR A 21 -16.79 5.07 -6.68
N PRO A 22 -17.05 4.64 -7.93
CA PRO A 22 -16.00 4.30 -8.86
C PRO A 22 -15.36 5.57 -9.44
N ILE A 23 -14.04 5.69 -9.31
CA ILE A 23 -13.23 6.72 -9.97
C ILE A 23 -12.81 6.23 -11.36
N LEU A 24 -12.36 4.98 -11.45
CA LEU A 24 -12.02 4.31 -12.71
C LEU A 24 -12.56 2.88 -12.69
N SER A 25 -13.16 2.45 -13.79
CA SER A 25 -13.61 1.07 -13.93
C SER A 25 -13.52 0.60 -15.38
N SER A 26 -12.98 -0.60 -15.60
CA SER A 26 -12.89 -1.23 -16.91
C SER A 26 -14.09 -2.12 -17.26
N CYS A 27 -15.21 -2.01 -16.52
CA CYS A 27 -16.41 -2.82 -16.78
C CYS A 27 -17.10 -2.51 -18.13
N ARG A 28 -16.73 -1.40 -18.77
CA ARG A 28 -17.24 -1.01 -20.10
C ARG A 28 -16.22 -1.42 -21.16
N GLN A 29 -16.37 -2.62 -21.70
CA GLN A 29 -15.69 -2.98 -22.95
C GLN A 29 -16.57 -2.53 -24.13
N PRO A 30 -16.00 -1.99 -25.22
CA PRO A 30 -16.79 -1.52 -26.36
C PRO A 30 -17.56 -2.64 -27.07
N SER A 31 -17.22 -3.91 -26.80
CA SER A 31 -17.85 -5.10 -27.37
C SER A 31 -18.75 -5.88 -26.40
N SER A 32 -18.90 -5.44 -25.14
CA SER A 32 -19.72 -6.16 -24.15
C SER A 32 -21.20 -5.76 -24.25
N SER A 33 -22.10 -6.71 -24.03
CA SER A 33 -23.53 -6.40 -23.96
C SER A 33 -23.86 -5.57 -22.69
N PRO A 34 -24.99 -4.84 -22.67
CA PRO A 34 -25.40 -4.09 -21.47
C PRO A 34 -25.53 -4.97 -20.22
N ALA A 35 -26.06 -6.19 -20.39
CA ALA A 35 -26.18 -7.17 -19.31
C ALA A 35 -24.82 -7.61 -18.76
N GLN A 36 -23.88 -7.96 -19.64
CA GLN A 36 -22.51 -8.34 -19.24
C GLN A 36 -21.77 -7.22 -18.52
N THR A 37 -21.96 -5.98 -18.98
CA THR A 37 -21.39 -4.79 -18.37
C THR A 37 -21.91 -4.60 -16.94
N GLN A 38 -23.21 -4.86 -16.73
CA GLN A 38 -23.84 -4.79 -15.42
C GLN A 38 -23.32 -5.90 -14.48
N ASP A 39 -23.26 -7.15 -14.96
CA ASP A 39 -22.74 -8.28 -14.18
C ASP A 39 -21.28 -8.03 -13.76
N GLN A 40 -20.46 -7.51 -14.69
CA GLN A 40 -19.08 -7.18 -14.40
C GLN A 40 -18.94 -6.04 -13.38
N ALA A 41 -19.78 -5.01 -13.47
CA ALA A 41 -19.80 -3.94 -12.48
C ALA A 41 -20.18 -4.47 -11.08
N GLN A 42 -21.19 -5.33 -10.99
CA GLN A 42 -21.59 -5.96 -9.72
C GLN A 42 -20.49 -6.85 -9.13
N ALA A 43 -19.80 -7.63 -9.97
CA ALA A 43 -18.68 -8.46 -9.53
C ALA A 43 -17.52 -7.63 -8.97
N LEU A 44 -17.15 -6.52 -9.62
CA LEU A 44 -16.10 -5.61 -9.15
C LEU A 44 -16.48 -4.89 -7.85
N SER A 45 -17.73 -4.48 -7.70
CA SER A 45 -18.23 -3.92 -6.44
C SER A 45 -18.16 -4.95 -5.31
N SER A 46 -18.54 -6.20 -5.59
CA SER A 46 -18.47 -7.30 -4.61
C SER A 46 -17.04 -7.59 -4.16
N LEU A 47 -16.09 -7.63 -5.10
CA LEU A 47 -14.66 -7.75 -4.79
C LEU A 47 -14.14 -6.57 -3.96
N THR A 48 -14.60 -5.35 -4.24
CA THR A 48 -14.22 -4.17 -3.48
C THR A 48 -14.74 -4.22 -2.05
N ILE A 49 -15.97 -4.71 -1.84
CA ILE A 49 -16.53 -4.97 -0.50
C ILE A 49 -15.67 -6.01 0.24
N THR A 50 -15.27 -7.09 -0.43
CA THR A 50 -14.35 -8.09 0.16
C THR A 50 -13.02 -7.44 0.58
N ALA A 51 -12.46 -6.57 -0.27
CA ALA A 51 -11.24 -5.84 0.04
C ALA A 51 -11.39 -4.91 1.27
N ILE A 52 -12.53 -4.21 1.41
CA ILE A 52 -12.83 -3.37 2.58
C ILE A 52 -12.84 -4.24 3.84
N ASN A 53 -13.55 -5.36 3.81
CA ASN A 53 -13.64 -6.27 4.94
C ASN A 53 -12.26 -6.86 5.31
N ALA A 54 -11.43 -7.18 4.31
CA ALA A 54 -10.06 -7.66 4.53
C ALA A 54 -9.18 -6.59 5.19
N PHE A 55 -9.31 -5.32 4.79
CA PHE A 55 -8.62 -4.19 5.40
C PHE A 55 -9.00 -4.00 6.88
N GLU A 56 -10.30 -4.03 7.17
CA GLU A 56 -10.80 -3.90 8.54
C GLU A 56 -10.41 -5.09 9.41
N SER A 57 -10.48 -6.30 8.86
CA SER A 57 -10.10 -7.52 9.56
C SER A 57 -8.60 -7.50 9.92
N ALA A 58 -7.73 -7.12 8.99
CA ALA A 58 -6.30 -6.98 9.24
C ALA A 58 -6.02 -5.96 10.37
N SER A 59 -6.75 -4.83 10.36
CA SER A 59 -6.64 -3.79 11.39
C SER A 59 -7.08 -4.31 12.76
N ARG A 60 -8.23 -5.00 12.83
CA ARG A 60 -8.77 -5.58 14.08
C ARG A 60 -7.88 -6.68 14.67
N LEU A 61 -7.22 -7.44 13.81
CA LEU A 61 -6.31 -8.52 14.22
C LEU A 61 -4.91 -8.01 14.60
N GLY A 62 -4.65 -6.70 14.52
CA GLY A 62 -3.34 -6.13 14.85
C GLY A 62 -2.25 -6.48 13.82
N LEU A 63 -2.62 -6.84 12.58
CA LEU A 63 -1.67 -7.14 11.50
C LEU A 63 -1.11 -5.88 10.82
N GLY A 64 -1.49 -4.70 11.31
CA GLY A 64 -1.16 -3.40 10.75
C GLY A 64 -2.09 -2.96 9.62
N ILE A 65 -1.71 -1.87 8.94
CA ILE A 65 -2.46 -1.32 7.80
C ILE A 65 -1.95 -2.01 6.52
N PRO A 66 -2.77 -2.82 5.83
CA PRO A 66 -2.30 -3.52 4.65
C PRO A 66 -2.07 -2.54 3.49
N GLU A 67 -0.93 -2.65 2.82
CA GLU A 67 -0.67 -1.89 1.58
C GLU A 67 -1.24 -2.60 0.35
N ARG A 68 -1.10 -3.93 0.31
CA ARG A 68 -1.56 -4.78 -0.79
C ARG A 68 -1.93 -6.17 -0.30
N ILE A 69 -3.03 -6.70 -0.80
CA ILE A 69 -3.45 -8.10 -0.65
C ILE A 69 -3.48 -8.74 -2.03
N MET A 70 -2.88 -9.92 -2.15
CA MET A 70 -2.89 -10.73 -3.37
C MET A 70 -3.62 -12.05 -3.08
N VAL A 71 -4.58 -12.40 -3.92
CA VAL A 71 -5.32 -13.65 -3.85
C VAL A 71 -5.03 -14.44 -5.11
N GLU A 72 -4.50 -15.64 -4.96
CA GLU A 72 -4.27 -16.58 -6.05
C GLU A 72 -5.18 -17.78 -5.87
N THR A 73 -5.91 -18.15 -6.91
CA THR A 73 -6.84 -19.29 -6.88
C THR A 73 -6.21 -20.47 -7.60
N GLN A 74 -5.96 -21.57 -6.89
CA GLN A 74 -5.35 -22.81 -7.43
C GLN A 74 -3.99 -22.61 -8.14
N SER A 75 -3.35 -23.71 -8.55
CA SER A 75 -2.18 -23.64 -9.42
C SER A 75 -2.62 -23.15 -10.81
N SER A 76 -2.21 -21.94 -11.21
CA SER A 76 -2.49 -21.31 -12.52
C SER A 76 -3.86 -20.63 -12.71
N GLY A 77 -4.70 -20.53 -11.68
CA GLY A 77 -5.99 -19.85 -11.80
C GLY A 77 -5.92 -18.32 -11.67
N PRO A 78 -7.08 -17.66 -11.60
CA PRO A 78 -7.19 -16.21 -11.45
C PRO A 78 -6.36 -15.63 -10.29
N VAL A 79 -5.86 -14.42 -10.51
CA VAL A 79 -5.13 -13.62 -9.52
C VAL A 79 -5.85 -12.30 -9.30
N ILE A 80 -6.07 -11.93 -8.04
CA ILE A 80 -6.68 -10.66 -7.65
C ILE A 80 -5.66 -9.88 -6.83
N LEU A 81 -5.49 -8.60 -7.15
CA LEU A 81 -4.64 -7.67 -6.44
C LEU A 81 -5.49 -6.52 -5.91
N HIS A 82 -5.57 -6.37 -4.60
CA HIS A 82 -6.15 -5.20 -3.95
C HIS A 82 -5.02 -4.35 -3.38
N SER A 83 -4.95 -3.09 -3.78
CA SER A 83 -4.00 -2.13 -3.21
C SER A 83 -4.78 -1.05 -2.47
N TYR A 84 -4.36 -0.74 -1.25
CA TYR A 84 -5.03 0.21 -0.37
C TYR A 84 -4.23 1.51 -0.34
N LEU A 85 -4.83 2.58 -0.85
CA LEU A 85 -4.21 3.89 -0.94
C LEU A 85 -4.63 4.73 0.26
N ASN A 86 -3.94 4.53 1.38
CA ASN A 86 -4.21 5.28 2.59
C ASN A 86 -3.79 6.75 2.41
N PRO A 87 -4.69 7.73 2.61
CA PRO A 87 -4.37 9.16 2.48
C PRO A 87 -3.17 9.59 3.35
N LEU A 88 -3.02 9.02 4.55
CA LEU A 88 -1.94 9.33 5.48
C LEU A 88 -0.55 8.90 4.94
N SER A 89 -0.51 7.97 3.99
CA SER A 89 0.74 7.53 3.36
C SER A 89 1.30 8.55 2.37
N ILE A 90 0.49 9.50 1.90
CA ILE A 90 0.92 10.58 1.00
C ILE A 90 1.63 11.68 1.78
N GLN A 91 1.21 11.92 3.02
CA GLN A 91 1.76 13.00 3.87
C GLN A 91 3.13 12.66 4.46
N ARG A 92 3.49 11.37 4.56
CA ARG A 92 4.85 10.98 4.94
C ARG A 92 5.78 11.21 3.76
N PRO A 93 6.71 12.20 3.80
CA PRO A 93 7.77 12.24 2.80
C PRO A 93 8.45 10.88 2.85
N ARG A 94 8.54 10.19 1.71
CA ARG A 94 9.29 8.94 1.58
C ARG A 94 10.68 9.24 2.10
N SER A 95 10.96 8.88 3.36
CA SER A 95 12.30 8.85 3.89
C SER A 95 13.07 8.03 2.88
N ARG A 96 14.02 8.68 2.20
CA ARG A 96 14.83 8.05 1.15
C ARG A 96 15.47 6.85 1.83
N ARG A 97 14.87 5.68 1.64
CA ARG A 97 15.53 4.41 1.86
C ARG A 97 16.78 4.54 1.01
N THR A 98 17.89 4.76 1.70
CA THR A 98 19.22 4.85 1.15
C THR A 98 19.31 3.77 0.10
N GLN A 99 19.44 4.19 -1.16
CA GLN A 99 20.01 3.35 -2.19
C GLN A 99 21.42 3.06 -1.72
N SER A 100 21.59 2.07 -0.85
CA SER A 100 22.85 1.37 -0.69
C SER A 100 23.01 0.54 -1.95
N ARG A 101 23.35 1.25 -3.02
CA ARG A 101 23.95 0.70 -4.22
C ARG A 101 25.44 0.65 -3.89
N GLY A 102 25.80 -0.26 -2.98
CA GLY A 102 27.17 -0.55 -2.57
C GLY A 102 27.53 -1.95 -3.05
N THR A 103 28.24 -1.97 -4.19
CA THR A 103 29.30 -2.93 -4.55
C THR A 103 29.14 -4.36 -4.06
N GLY A 104 28.71 -5.24 -4.96
CA GLY A 104 28.99 -6.67 -4.84
C GLY A 104 30.48 -6.92 -5.02
N ASP A 105 31.20 -7.02 -3.91
CA ASP A 105 32.41 -7.84 -3.73
C ASP A 105 32.78 -7.78 -2.24
N GLY A 106 32.64 -8.88 -1.48
CA GLY A 106 33.03 -8.87 -0.06
C GLY A 106 32.30 -9.82 0.89
N ILE A 107 31.24 -10.51 0.46
CA ILE A 107 30.49 -11.44 1.35
C ILE A 107 31.24 -12.76 1.62
N ALA A 108 32.26 -13.10 0.81
CA ALA A 108 32.99 -14.36 0.94
C ALA A 108 34.16 -14.33 1.96
N GLU A 109 34.57 -13.16 2.46
CA GLU A 109 35.80 -13.04 3.27
C GLU A 109 35.53 -12.84 4.77
N GLN A 110 34.33 -12.36 5.12
CA GLN A 110 33.99 -12.04 6.52
C GLN A 110 33.53 -13.27 7.33
N THR A 111 32.97 -14.29 6.67
CA THR A 111 32.57 -15.57 7.32
C THR A 111 33.74 -16.51 7.60
N ARG A 112 34.92 -16.27 7.03
CA ARG A 112 36.12 -17.11 7.26
C ARG A 112 36.95 -16.66 8.46
N ALA A 113 36.76 -15.43 8.93
CA ALA A 113 37.44 -14.89 10.11
C ALA A 113 36.72 -15.24 11.43
N GLU A 114 35.40 -15.45 11.42
CA GLU A 114 34.60 -15.72 12.63
C GLU A 114 34.65 -17.17 13.13
N LEU A 115 35.13 -18.13 12.32
CA LEU A 115 35.21 -19.55 12.70
C LEU A 115 36.59 -20.00 13.20
N ARG A 116 37.56 -19.09 13.34
CA ARG A 116 38.92 -19.40 13.83
C ARG A 116 39.19 -19.03 15.30
N SER A 117 38.25 -18.42 15.99
CA SER A 117 38.47 -17.94 17.37
C SER A 117 37.89 -18.84 18.48
N LEU A 118 37.44 -20.05 18.16
CA LEU A 118 36.97 -21.02 19.17
C LEU A 118 37.97 -22.16 19.36
N SER A 119 39.15 -21.85 19.90
CA SER A 119 40.05 -22.85 20.49
C SER A 119 41.06 -22.20 21.45
N GLY A 120 41.03 -22.57 22.74
CA GLY A 120 42.01 -22.16 23.76
C GLY A 120 41.36 -21.48 24.97
N VAL A 121 40.88 -22.23 25.98
CA VAL A 121 41.60 -22.61 27.22
C VAL A 121 41.43 -21.60 28.36
N ILE A 122 40.94 -22.14 29.48
CA ILE A 122 40.75 -21.65 30.86
C ILE A 122 41.71 -20.55 31.36
N ASP A 123 41.18 -19.55 32.09
CA ASP A 123 41.49 -19.28 33.52
C ASP A 123 40.61 -18.13 34.06
N SER A 124 40.50 -18.11 35.38
CA SER A 124 39.53 -17.47 36.26
C SER A 124 39.89 -16.02 36.61
N GLY A 125 38.86 -15.18 36.84
CA GLY A 125 38.92 -14.15 37.90
C GLY A 125 38.60 -12.70 37.51
N HIS A 126 37.66 -12.12 38.27
CA HIS A 126 37.41 -10.68 38.50
C HIS A 126 36.63 -9.91 37.41
N VAL A 127 35.30 -9.75 37.49
CA VAL A 127 34.43 -8.87 38.32
C VAL A 127 34.48 -7.38 37.93
N GLU A 128 33.29 -6.92 37.49
CA GLU A 128 32.75 -5.56 37.34
C GLU A 128 33.15 -4.74 36.10
N ASP A 129 32.23 -4.63 35.12
CA ASP A 129 31.65 -3.32 34.73
C ASP A 129 30.39 -3.48 33.85
N GLU A 130 29.58 -2.43 33.85
CA GLU A 130 28.17 -2.25 33.56
C GLU A 130 27.57 -2.66 32.18
N GLY A 131 26.23 -2.83 32.18
CA GLY A 131 25.40 -2.25 31.12
C GLY A 131 24.79 -3.20 30.11
N GLN A 132 23.65 -3.79 30.47
CA GLN A 132 22.74 -4.51 29.56
C GLN A 132 22.20 -3.59 28.45
N SER A 133 22.28 -4.03 27.19
CA SER A 133 21.22 -3.80 26.21
C SER A 133 21.26 -4.86 25.10
N HIS A 134 20.57 -5.97 25.39
CA HIS A 134 20.09 -6.93 24.40
C HIS A 134 19.04 -6.23 23.54
N GLU A 135 19.42 -5.73 22.35
CA GLU A 135 18.49 -5.20 21.35
C GLU A 135 17.61 -6.34 20.80
N VAL A 136 16.48 -6.56 21.47
CA VAL A 136 15.32 -7.19 20.85
C VAL A 136 14.78 -6.19 19.84
N LEU A 137 14.91 -6.49 18.55
CA LEU A 137 14.26 -5.75 17.48
C LEU A 137 12.73 -5.92 17.59
N MET A 138 12.10 -5.08 18.41
CA MET A 138 10.65 -5.03 18.58
C MET A 138 10.04 -4.27 17.40
N ASN A 139 9.34 -5.00 16.54
CA ASN A 139 8.70 -4.45 15.36
C ASN A 139 7.41 -3.69 15.79
N GLY A 140 7.41 -2.36 15.65
CA GLY A 140 6.21 -1.54 15.49
C GLY A 140 5.23 -1.48 16.66
N VAL A 141 5.60 -0.78 17.74
CA VAL A 141 4.62 -0.16 18.64
C VAL A 141 4.67 1.34 18.38
N LEU A 142 3.56 1.89 17.87
CA LEU A 142 3.36 3.34 17.85
C LEU A 142 3.14 3.77 19.29
N ASP A 143 4.09 4.51 19.86
CA ASP A 143 3.85 5.33 21.03
C ASP A 143 2.72 6.32 20.71
N ASN A 144 1.54 6.03 21.24
CA ASN A 144 0.45 6.97 21.37
C ASN A 144 0.53 7.57 22.77
N VAL A 145 1.26 8.68 22.94
CA VAL A 145 0.97 9.69 23.97
C VAL A 145 1.53 11.05 23.50
N ASP A 146 0.63 11.98 23.16
CA ASP A 146 0.66 13.43 23.49
C ASP A 146 -0.49 14.10 22.69
N ASP A 147 -1.69 14.16 23.27
CA ASP A 147 -2.28 15.32 23.98
C ASP A 147 -2.49 16.57 23.09
N GLY A 148 -3.75 16.84 22.79
CA GLY A 148 -4.19 17.81 21.78
C GLY A 148 -5.61 17.54 21.29
N VAL A 149 -6.50 17.14 22.20
CA VAL A 149 -7.94 16.98 21.92
C VAL A 149 -8.56 18.36 21.84
N GLU A 150 -8.65 18.94 20.63
CA GLU A 150 -9.78 19.78 20.21
C GLU A 150 -9.90 20.01 18.69
N ASP A 151 -8.85 19.82 17.87
CA ASP A 151 -8.94 20.01 16.40
C ASP A 151 -9.18 18.73 15.56
N ALA A 152 -9.07 17.54 16.15
CA ALA A 152 -9.12 16.27 15.41
C ALA A 152 -10.48 15.95 14.73
N ARG A 153 -11.56 16.65 15.10
CA ARG A 153 -12.89 16.42 14.50
C ARG A 153 -13.04 17.10 13.13
N ASN A 154 -12.34 18.21 12.89
CA ASN A 154 -12.44 18.94 11.62
C ASN A 154 -11.46 18.40 10.56
N ASP A 155 -10.30 17.90 11.00
CA ASP A 155 -9.31 17.28 10.11
C ASP A 155 -9.78 15.98 9.49
N SER A 156 -10.67 15.24 10.17
CA SER A 156 -11.26 14.00 9.66
C SER A 156 -12.08 14.21 8.38
N ILE A 157 -12.71 15.39 8.23
CA ILE A 157 -13.54 15.76 7.08
C ILE A 157 -12.66 16.19 5.90
N ARG A 158 -11.41 16.62 6.17
CA ARG A 158 -10.46 17.16 5.21
C ARG A 158 -9.39 16.17 4.77
N GLN A 159 -9.51 14.89 5.11
CA GLN A 159 -8.60 13.85 4.61
C GLN A 159 -9.16 13.22 3.33
N PRO A 160 -8.31 12.97 2.31
CA PRO A 160 -8.79 12.32 1.11
C PRO A 160 -9.34 10.93 1.43
N PRO A 161 -10.34 10.45 0.69
CA PRO A 161 -10.90 9.13 0.95
C PRO A 161 -9.82 8.05 0.78
N LEU A 162 -9.89 7.00 1.61
CA LEU A 162 -9.18 5.75 1.33
C LEU A 162 -9.66 5.20 -0.02
N LEU A 163 -8.72 5.02 -0.95
CA LEU A 163 -9.02 4.41 -2.24
C LEU A 163 -8.53 2.96 -2.28
N ILE A 164 -9.26 2.14 -3.02
CA ILE A 164 -8.99 0.72 -3.22
C ILE A 164 -8.84 0.48 -4.71
N ALA A 165 -7.63 0.07 -5.12
CA ALA A 165 -7.33 -0.33 -6.47
C ALA A 165 -7.40 -1.86 -6.58
N SER A 166 -8.34 -2.36 -7.37
CA SER A 166 -8.56 -3.78 -7.63
C SER A 166 -8.13 -4.11 -9.06
N VAL A 167 -7.28 -5.12 -9.21
CA VAL A 167 -6.88 -5.69 -10.50
C VAL A 167 -7.20 -7.18 -10.49
N VAL A 168 -7.95 -7.65 -11.48
CA VAL A 168 -8.25 -9.06 -11.67
C VAL A 168 -7.57 -9.55 -12.94
N ALA A 169 -6.81 -10.62 -12.80
CA ALA A 169 -6.14 -11.31 -13.90
C ALA A 169 -6.73 -12.72 -14.04
N PRO A 170 -6.97 -13.19 -15.26
CA PRO A 170 -7.63 -14.49 -15.50
C PRO A 170 -6.72 -15.68 -15.19
N SER A 171 -5.41 -15.48 -15.11
CA SER A 171 -4.44 -16.53 -14.79
C SER A 171 -3.18 -15.95 -14.13
N ALA A 172 -2.55 -16.75 -13.28
CA ALA A 172 -1.24 -16.45 -12.68
C ALA A 172 -0.12 -16.19 -13.72
N ALA A 173 -0.25 -16.71 -14.94
CA ALA A 173 0.71 -16.47 -16.03
C ALA A 173 0.87 -14.98 -16.39
N VAL A 174 -0.18 -14.17 -16.21
CA VAL A 174 -0.17 -12.73 -16.47
C VAL A 174 -0.02 -11.88 -15.19
N SER A 175 0.34 -12.50 -14.06
CA SER A 175 0.51 -11.81 -12.77
C SER A 175 1.51 -10.66 -12.82
N GLY A 176 2.57 -10.77 -13.62
CA GLY A 176 3.52 -9.68 -13.83
C GLY A 176 2.88 -8.45 -14.49
N GLU A 177 1.94 -8.66 -15.43
CA GLU A 177 1.18 -7.58 -16.04
C GLU A 177 0.14 -7.01 -15.07
N ALA A 178 -0.54 -7.87 -14.30
CA ALA A 178 -1.46 -7.45 -13.26
C ALA A 178 -0.77 -6.53 -12.22
N ARG A 179 0.45 -6.86 -11.81
CA ARG A 179 1.26 -6.00 -10.90
C ARG A 179 1.60 -4.66 -11.53
N ARG A 180 1.97 -4.63 -12.82
CA ARG A 180 2.22 -3.38 -13.56
C ARG A 180 0.96 -2.53 -13.65
N ALA A 181 -0.19 -3.15 -13.92
CA ALA A 181 -1.48 -2.48 -13.96
C ALA A 181 -1.89 -1.93 -12.60
N ALA A 182 -1.69 -2.70 -11.52
CA ALA A 182 -1.91 -2.24 -10.15
C ALA A 182 -1.04 -1.02 -9.83
N ALA A 183 0.26 -1.07 -10.13
CA ALA A 183 1.16 0.06 -9.94
C ALA A 183 0.78 1.32 -10.77
N ARG A 184 0.07 1.16 -11.88
CA ARG A 184 -0.50 2.29 -12.64
C ARG A 184 -1.73 2.85 -11.93
N LEU A 185 -2.68 2.01 -11.54
CA LEU A 185 -3.88 2.45 -10.79
C LEU A 185 -3.50 3.14 -9.49
N GLU A 186 -2.49 2.63 -8.79
CA GLU A 186 -1.99 3.24 -7.57
C GLU A 186 -1.42 4.64 -7.77
N ARG A 187 -0.68 4.85 -8.88
CA ARG A 187 -0.19 6.18 -9.23
C ARG A 187 -1.37 7.11 -9.49
N THR A 188 -2.31 6.69 -10.33
CA THR A 188 -3.50 7.48 -10.65
C THR A 188 -4.35 7.80 -9.40
N GLY A 189 -4.54 6.85 -8.49
CA GLY A 189 -5.27 7.08 -7.25
C GLY A 189 -4.54 8.04 -6.30
N ARG A 190 -3.21 7.95 -6.20
CA ARG A 190 -2.42 8.92 -5.42
C ARG A 190 -2.42 10.30 -6.07
N ASP A 191 -2.42 10.39 -7.39
CA ASP A 191 -2.55 11.66 -8.12
C ASP A 191 -3.91 12.31 -7.82
N PHE A 192 -4.98 11.52 -7.86
CA PHE A 192 -6.32 11.97 -7.48
C PHE A 192 -6.37 12.46 -6.03
N GLN A 193 -5.81 11.71 -5.07
CA GLN A 193 -5.78 12.12 -3.66
C GLN A 193 -4.96 13.40 -3.44
N ARG A 194 -3.85 13.59 -4.16
CA ARG A 194 -3.05 14.83 -4.08
C ARG A 194 -3.82 16.03 -4.62
N GLU A 195 -4.51 15.85 -5.73
CA GLU A 195 -5.34 16.92 -6.29
C GLU A 195 -6.52 17.25 -5.38
N TRP A 196 -7.14 16.24 -4.78
CA TRP A 196 -8.20 16.42 -3.79
C TRP A 196 -7.73 17.26 -2.59
N ILE A 197 -6.53 16.99 -2.05
CA ILE A 197 -5.95 17.81 -0.96
C ILE A 197 -5.77 19.26 -1.42
N ARG A 198 -5.16 19.47 -2.58
CA ARG A 198 -4.91 20.80 -3.15
C ARG A 198 -6.19 21.61 -3.33
N GLU A 199 -7.26 20.97 -3.78
CA GLU A 199 -8.57 21.59 -3.96
C GLU A 199 -9.20 21.98 -2.61
N GLN A 200 -9.09 21.12 -1.60
CA GLN A 200 -9.61 21.42 -0.26
C GLN A 200 -8.86 22.57 0.42
N GLU A 201 -7.53 22.62 0.31
CA GLU A 201 -6.72 23.74 0.80
C GLU A 201 -7.11 25.06 0.14
N SER A 202 -7.34 25.04 -1.19
CA SER A 202 -7.76 26.22 -1.94
C SER A 202 -9.15 26.71 -1.51
N ARG A 203 -10.10 25.79 -1.27
CA ARG A 203 -11.44 26.13 -0.76
C ARG A 203 -11.38 26.74 0.63
N HIS A 204 -10.53 26.20 1.49
CA HIS A 204 -10.35 26.73 2.85
C HIS A 204 -9.78 28.15 2.87
N LEU A 205 -8.81 28.44 2.00
CA LEU A 205 -8.23 29.79 1.88
C LEU A 205 -9.25 30.83 1.42
N ASN A 206 -10.20 30.44 0.57
CA ASN A 206 -11.25 31.33 0.08
C ASN A 206 -12.31 31.62 1.15
N ASP A 207 -12.65 30.64 2.01
CA ASP A 207 -13.64 30.78 3.08
C ASP A 207 -13.17 31.77 4.17
N VAL A 208 -11.90 31.67 4.57
CA VAL A 208 -11.30 32.58 5.57
C VAL A 208 -11.16 34.02 5.05
N ALA A 209 -11.04 34.20 3.74
CA ALA A 209 -10.95 35.54 3.13
C ALA A 209 -12.30 36.28 3.08
N ASP A 210 -13.43 35.56 3.12
CA ASP A 210 -14.78 36.13 3.04
C ASP A 210 -15.33 36.51 4.43
N GLU A 211 -14.85 35.90 5.52
CA GLU A 211 -15.23 36.25 6.89
C GLU A 211 -14.54 37.52 7.44
N GLY A 212 -13.59 38.09 6.69
CA GLY A 212 -12.76 39.23 7.14
C GLY A 212 -13.29 40.63 6.81
N ASP A 213 -14.43 40.76 6.11
CA ASP A 213 -14.93 42.05 5.59
C ASP A 213 -16.37 42.40 6.05
N GLY A 214 -16.78 41.88 7.21
CA GLY A 214 -18.09 42.10 7.84
C GLY A 214 -18.09 43.09 9.01
#